data_AF-A0A9P4YYZ4-F1
#
_entry.id   AF-A0A9P4YYZ4-F1
#
_cell.length_a   1.000
_cell.length_b   1.000
_cell.length_c   1.000
_cell.angle_alpha   90.00
_cell.angle_beta   90.00
_cell.angle_gamma   90.00
#
_symmetry.space_group_name_H-M   'P 1'
#
loop_
_entity.id
_entity.type
_entity.pdbx_description
1 polymer ?
#
loop_
_entity_poly.entity_id
_entity_poly.type
_entity_poly.pdbx_seq_one_letter_code
_entity_poly.pdbx_strand_id
1 'polypeptide(L)'
;MSSHSLTQFASVLKYTPNPSSGETTCPSSPGENFNFSSKFMSLGAHLDLLKRANGHSDTNSAALNAPIFTQQALEVASGLSRSGDGPIDDPFSQYGLLAGDMEAYERHGSDPRIFYNIAVPSSVFICGSQGSGKSHSLSCILENALLPSVANVLPDPLTGIVFHYDAFISDTGGSPCEAAFISSSENVFVRVLCAPTSIAQIRRIYSPLPNVVIEELRINESDLNTRRMLDLMAVNPNGEGLPLYLHVIMRILRDLRIHQQKTGATFNYGEFKRMVDAEALKEGQLAPLQQRLATLESFMNQRHASSYKLSDIKVNKAIPSKKSKAAGNIWKPKASYISYK
;
A
#
# COMPACT_ATOMS: atom_id res chain seq x y z
N MET A 1 8.74 -31.43 1.69
CA MET A 1 9.28 -30.09 1.98
C MET A 1 8.71 -29.16 0.93
N SER A 2 7.55 -28.55 1.21
CA SER A 2 6.78 -27.84 0.19
C SER A 2 7.39 -26.46 -0.09
N SER A 3 7.55 -26.22 -1.38
CA SER A 3 7.93 -24.97 -2.01
C SER A 3 6.83 -23.93 -1.86
N HIS A 4 7.15 -22.75 -1.34
CA HIS A 4 6.32 -21.56 -1.55
C HIS A 4 7.20 -20.37 -1.92
N SER A 5 6.93 -19.82 -3.11
CA SER A 5 7.44 -18.52 -3.54
C SER A 5 6.73 -17.46 -2.69
N LEU A 6 7.45 -16.89 -1.71
CA LEU A 6 6.99 -15.73 -0.95
C LEU A 6 6.95 -14.52 -1.89
N THR A 7 5.73 -14.03 -2.17
CA THR A 7 5.55 -12.75 -2.87
C THR A 7 5.38 -11.68 -1.80
N GLN A 8 6.40 -10.85 -1.62
CA GLN A 8 6.33 -9.66 -0.77
C GLN A 8 6.16 -8.44 -1.68
N PHE A 9 5.15 -7.62 -1.42
CA PHE A 9 4.98 -6.33 -2.09
C PHE A 9 5.21 -5.23 -1.06
N ALA A 10 6.27 -4.46 -1.26
CA ALA A 10 6.56 -3.27 -0.47
C ALA A 10 6.31 -2.02 -1.31
N SER A 11 5.66 -1.02 -0.72
CA SER A 11 5.53 0.31 -1.29
C SER A 11 6.09 1.32 -0.30
N VAL A 12 7.00 2.16 -0.79
CA VAL A 12 7.53 3.28 -0.02
C VAL A 12 6.84 4.54 -0.51
N LEU A 13 6.23 5.28 0.40
CA LEU A 13 5.43 6.46 0.06
C LEU A 13 6.19 7.74 0.42
N LYS A 14 6.33 8.63 -0.55
CA LYS A 14 6.77 10.02 -0.35
C LYS A 14 5.53 10.89 -0.17
N TYR A 15 5.40 11.55 0.98
CA TYR A 15 4.29 12.47 1.24
C TYR A 15 4.65 13.86 0.70
N THR A 16 3.91 14.34 -0.29
CA THR A 16 3.96 15.73 -0.76
C THR A 16 2.58 16.37 -0.58
N PRO A 17 2.47 17.58 0.02
CA PRO A 17 1.21 18.31 0.06
C PRO A 17 0.82 18.78 -1.36
N ASN A 18 -0.43 18.52 -1.75
CA ASN A 18 -0.99 18.81 -3.09
C ASN A 18 -0.98 20.32 -3.43
N PRO A 19 -0.51 20.70 -4.64
CA PRO A 19 -1.01 21.86 -5.37
C PRO A 19 -2.21 21.47 -6.26
N SER A 20 -3.09 22.44 -6.47
CA SER A 20 -4.42 22.38 -7.08
C SER A 20 -4.48 21.93 -8.55
N SER A 21 -5.59 21.25 -8.87
CA SER A 21 -6.03 20.74 -10.17
C SER A 21 -6.20 21.80 -11.26
N GLY A 22 -5.70 21.50 -12.47
CA GLY A 22 -6.08 22.17 -13.72
C GLY A 22 -6.64 21.15 -14.72
N GLU A 23 -7.85 21.39 -15.20
CA GLU A 23 -8.58 20.57 -16.17
C GLU A 23 -7.97 20.65 -17.57
N THR A 24 -8.02 19.57 -18.35
CA THR A 24 -7.87 19.66 -19.81
C THR A 24 -8.78 18.65 -20.50
N THR A 25 -9.60 19.18 -21.41
CA THR A 25 -10.65 18.52 -22.19
C THR A 25 -10.08 17.78 -23.43
N CYS A 26 -10.69 16.65 -23.78
CA CYS A 26 -10.35 15.85 -24.97
C CYS A 26 -11.11 16.32 -26.21
N PRO A 27 -10.52 16.27 -27.42
CA PRO A 27 -11.28 16.23 -28.67
C PRO A 27 -11.25 14.85 -29.36
N SER A 28 -12.32 14.62 -30.10
CA SER A 28 -12.83 13.39 -30.73
C SER A 28 -12.18 13.00 -32.07
N SER A 29 -12.25 11.70 -32.37
CA SER A 29 -11.71 11.00 -33.56
C SER A 29 -12.47 11.26 -34.88
N PRO A 30 -11.82 11.04 -36.04
CA PRO A 30 -12.44 10.16 -37.05
C PRO A 30 -11.47 9.24 -37.85
N GLY A 31 -11.93 8.00 -38.10
CA GLY A 31 -12.04 7.37 -39.43
C GLY A 31 -10.81 7.06 -40.31
N GLU A 32 -10.40 5.78 -40.25
CA GLU A 32 -10.14 4.86 -41.39
C GLU A 32 -8.82 4.80 -42.23
N ASN A 33 -8.44 3.52 -42.44
CA ASN A 33 -7.70 2.85 -43.53
C ASN A 33 -6.16 2.78 -43.49
N PHE A 34 -5.70 1.62 -43.02
CA PHE A 34 -4.33 1.11 -43.01
C PHE A 34 -3.82 0.81 -44.42
N ASN A 35 -2.64 1.34 -44.77
CA ASN A 35 -1.83 0.82 -45.86
C ASN A 35 -0.33 0.91 -45.52
N PHE A 36 0.45 0.00 -46.10
CA PHE A 36 1.80 -0.49 -45.73
C PHE A 36 2.97 0.55 -45.69
N SER A 37 2.67 1.86 -45.63
CA SER A 37 3.59 3.01 -45.48
C SER A 37 3.76 3.49 -44.02
N SER A 38 3.14 2.78 -43.07
CA SER A 38 2.86 3.26 -41.71
C SER A 38 4.08 3.45 -40.80
N LYS A 39 5.19 2.74 -41.03
CA LYS A 39 6.33 2.76 -40.08
C LYS A 39 7.08 4.10 -40.09
N PHE A 40 7.32 4.68 -41.28
CA PHE A 40 7.99 5.97 -41.45
C PHE A 40 7.05 7.16 -41.16
N MET A 41 5.76 7.07 -41.53
CA MET A 41 4.76 8.06 -41.13
C MET A 41 4.55 8.09 -39.61
N SER A 42 4.65 6.94 -38.93
CA SER A 42 4.54 6.91 -37.46
C SER A 42 5.70 7.61 -36.77
N LEU A 43 6.94 7.49 -37.29
CA LEU A 43 8.09 8.14 -36.66
C LEU A 43 7.97 9.66 -36.74
N GLY A 44 7.60 10.21 -37.91
CA GLY A 44 7.40 11.65 -38.08
C GLY A 44 6.27 12.18 -37.20
N ALA A 45 5.13 11.49 -37.18
CA ALA A 45 3.99 11.85 -36.33
C ALA A 45 4.33 11.73 -34.83
N HIS A 46 5.06 10.68 -34.41
CA HIS A 46 5.53 10.54 -33.04
C HIS A 46 6.51 11.63 -32.66
N LEU A 47 7.46 11.98 -33.52
CA LEU A 47 8.41 13.07 -33.28
C LEU A 47 7.70 14.43 -33.21
N ASP A 48 6.65 14.63 -34.00
CA ASP A 48 5.80 15.83 -33.92
C ASP A 48 5.02 15.93 -32.61
N LEU A 49 4.54 14.81 -32.07
CA LEU A 49 3.93 14.74 -30.73
C LEU A 49 4.95 14.96 -29.60
N LEU A 50 6.21 14.66 -29.85
CA LEU A 50 7.33 14.85 -28.92
C LEU A 50 8.01 16.23 -29.09
N LYS A 51 7.54 17.07 -30.02
CA LYS A 51 8.03 18.45 -30.17
C LYS A 51 7.67 19.23 -28.91
N ARG A 52 8.71 19.73 -28.24
CA ARG A 52 8.60 20.57 -27.05
C ARG A 52 7.89 21.89 -27.39
N ALA A 53 7.05 22.36 -26.48
CA ALA A 53 6.71 23.78 -26.43
C ALA A 53 8.01 24.56 -26.18
N ASN A 54 8.32 25.54 -27.03
CA ASN A 54 9.50 26.40 -26.88
C ASN A 54 9.47 27.07 -25.50
N GLY A 55 10.43 26.77 -24.61
CA GLY A 55 10.60 27.51 -23.36
C GLY A 55 11.15 26.77 -22.14
N HIS A 56 11.25 25.43 -22.12
CA HIS A 56 11.78 24.70 -20.96
C HIS A 56 12.93 23.78 -21.34
N SER A 57 14.15 24.14 -20.92
CA SER A 57 15.36 23.33 -21.06
C SER A 57 15.40 22.23 -19.99
N ASP A 58 14.53 21.22 -20.06
CA ASP A 58 14.66 20.03 -19.20
C ASP A 58 15.65 19.03 -19.80
N THR A 59 16.77 19.47 -20.35
CA THR A 59 17.87 18.55 -20.73
C THR A 59 18.44 17.81 -19.51
N ASN A 60 18.21 18.35 -18.31
CA ASN A 60 18.60 17.70 -17.06
C ASN A 60 17.54 16.68 -16.56
N SER A 61 16.27 16.74 -16.95
CA SER A 61 15.23 15.98 -16.22
C SER A 61 15.25 14.46 -16.44
N ALA A 62 15.72 13.96 -17.59
CA ALA A 62 15.70 12.53 -17.85
C ALA A 62 16.69 11.74 -16.97
N ALA A 63 17.90 12.28 -16.76
CA ALA A 63 18.91 11.67 -15.88
C ALA A 63 18.54 11.80 -14.40
N LEU A 64 17.92 12.92 -14.02
CA LEU A 64 17.46 13.17 -12.64
C LEU A 64 16.29 12.27 -12.23
N ASN A 65 15.47 11.86 -13.20
CA ASN A 65 14.35 10.94 -13.01
C ASN A 65 14.74 9.47 -13.17
N ALA A 66 16.03 9.15 -13.32
CA ALA A 66 16.48 7.76 -13.38
C ALA A 66 16.35 7.14 -11.97
N PRO A 67 15.61 6.02 -11.81
CA PRO A 67 15.46 5.36 -10.51
C PRO A 67 16.76 4.66 -10.06
N ILE A 68 17.67 4.37 -10.99
CA ILE A 68 18.97 3.77 -10.74
C ILE A 68 20.01 4.53 -11.56
N PHE A 69 21.16 4.84 -10.95
CA PHE A 69 22.25 5.55 -11.61
C PHE A 69 23.61 5.11 -11.08
N THR A 70 24.68 5.37 -11.83
CA THR A 70 26.06 5.04 -11.43
C THR A 70 26.76 6.24 -10.80
N GLN A 71 27.89 6.02 -10.14
CA GLN A 71 28.74 7.10 -9.61
C GLN A 71 29.12 8.13 -10.70
N GLN A 72 29.44 7.68 -11.92
CA GLN A 72 29.83 8.60 -13.00
C GLN A 72 28.65 9.50 -13.41
N ALA A 73 27.42 8.96 -13.42
CA ALA A 73 26.22 9.75 -13.72
C ALA A 73 25.96 10.81 -12.64
N LEU A 74 26.21 10.46 -11.37
CA LEU A 74 26.14 11.40 -10.24
C LEU A 74 27.15 12.55 -10.41
N GLU A 75 28.42 12.23 -10.69
CA GLU A 75 29.48 13.23 -10.87
C GLU A 75 29.22 14.18 -12.03
N VAL A 76 28.76 13.66 -13.17
CA VAL A 76 28.40 14.49 -14.32
C VAL A 76 27.25 15.42 -13.97
N ALA A 77 26.20 14.91 -13.30
CA ALA A 77 25.06 15.74 -12.90
C ALA A 77 25.49 16.84 -11.91
N SER A 78 26.27 16.50 -10.88
CA SER A 78 26.75 17.47 -9.90
C SER A 78 27.71 18.50 -10.52
N GLY A 79 28.52 18.10 -11.51
CA GLY A 79 29.41 19.01 -12.25
C GLY A 79 28.66 20.01 -13.12
N LEU A 80 27.56 19.59 -13.74
CA LEU A 80 26.68 20.47 -14.53
C LEU A 80 25.96 21.48 -13.64
N SER A 81 25.45 21.09 -12.48
CA SER A 81 24.79 22.01 -11.53
C SER A 81 25.72 23.10 -11.00
N ARG A 82 27.04 22.85 -10.94
CA ARG A 82 28.05 23.84 -10.50
C ARG A 82 28.43 24.87 -11.55
N SER A 83 28.05 24.65 -12.82
CA SER A 83 28.44 25.49 -13.94
C SER A 83 27.37 26.53 -14.33
N GLY A 84 26.19 26.50 -13.69
CA GLY A 84 25.09 27.46 -13.90
C GLY A 84 25.09 28.59 -12.87
N ASP A 85 24.70 29.79 -13.28
CA ASP A 85 24.68 31.04 -12.47
C ASP A 85 23.44 31.13 -11.53
N GLY A 86 22.95 29.98 -11.05
CA GLY A 86 21.73 29.86 -10.23
C GLY A 86 21.99 29.16 -8.88
N PRO A 87 20.99 29.08 -7.98
CA PRO A 87 21.12 28.31 -6.75
C PRO A 87 21.53 26.87 -7.05
N ILE A 88 22.51 26.35 -6.30
CA ILE A 88 23.05 25.00 -6.46
C ILE A 88 21.99 24.01 -5.97
N ASP A 89 21.06 23.63 -6.84
CA ASP A 89 20.17 22.50 -6.59
C ASP A 89 20.95 21.20 -6.83
N ASP A 90 21.11 20.40 -5.78
CA ASP A 90 21.70 19.07 -5.90
C ASP A 90 20.77 18.22 -6.78
N PRO A 91 21.27 17.73 -7.93
CA PRO A 91 20.48 16.91 -8.84
C PRO A 91 19.87 15.68 -8.15
N PHE A 92 20.55 15.12 -7.15
CA PHE A 92 20.12 13.92 -6.44
C PHE A 92 19.93 14.20 -4.96
N SER A 93 18.77 14.76 -4.61
CA SER A 93 18.45 15.12 -3.21
C SER A 93 18.46 13.95 -2.22
N GLN A 94 18.05 12.75 -2.64
CA GLN A 94 18.07 11.55 -1.80
C GLN A 94 18.36 10.28 -2.60
N TYR A 95 19.37 9.53 -2.22
CA TYR A 95 19.76 8.29 -2.87
C TYR A 95 20.54 7.38 -1.93
N GLY A 96 20.65 6.11 -2.28
CA GLY A 96 21.41 5.14 -1.49
C GLY A 96 22.08 4.07 -2.34
N LEU A 97 23.16 3.49 -1.83
CA LEU A 97 23.91 2.43 -2.51
C LEU A 97 23.03 1.20 -2.65
N LEU A 98 22.84 0.74 -3.88
CA LEU A 98 22.02 -0.42 -4.21
C LEU A 98 22.90 -1.65 -4.48
N ALA A 99 23.95 -1.47 -5.28
CA ALA A 99 24.81 -2.56 -5.73
C ALA A 99 26.20 -2.03 -6.16
N GLY A 100 27.09 -2.94 -6.54
CA GLY A 100 28.36 -2.62 -7.18
C GLY A 100 28.68 -3.59 -8.31
N ASP A 101 29.12 -3.07 -9.46
CA ASP A 101 29.66 -3.86 -10.56
C ASP A 101 31.15 -4.14 -10.36
N MET A 102 31.44 -5.15 -9.54
CA MET A 102 32.82 -5.51 -9.20
C MET A 102 33.61 -6.02 -10.41
N GLU A 103 32.96 -6.67 -11.38
CA GLU A 103 33.63 -7.13 -12.60
C GLU A 103 34.11 -5.98 -13.49
N ALA A 104 33.33 -4.89 -13.57
CA ALA A 104 33.76 -3.68 -14.26
C ALA A 104 34.90 -2.98 -13.52
N TYR A 105 34.85 -2.93 -12.18
CA TYR A 105 35.90 -2.34 -11.36
C TYR A 105 37.23 -3.08 -11.51
N GLU A 106 37.23 -4.41 -11.44
CA GLU A 106 38.46 -5.21 -11.59
C GLU A 106 39.08 -5.07 -12.99
N ARG A 107 38.26 -4.92 -14.04
CA ARG A 107 38.76 -4.82 -15.42
C ARG A 107 39.18 -3.42 -15.84
N HIS A 108 38.47 -2.38 -15.40
CA HIS A 108 38.64 -1.02 -15.92
C HIS A 108 39.03 0.01 -14.84
N GLY A 109 39.05 -0.38 -13.55
CA GLY A 109 39.32 0.52 -12.43
C GLY A 109 38.25 1.59 -12.21
N SER A 110 37.11 1.51 -12.91
CA SER A 110 36.01 2.46 -12.81
C SER A 110 35.20 2.21 -11.54
N ASP A 111 34.81 3.28 -10.82
CA ASP A 111 33.98 3.16 -9.62
C ASP A 111 32.74 2.26 -9.86
N PRO A 112 32.58 1.16 -9.10
CA PRO A 112 31.54 0.16 -9.35
C PRO A 112 30.16 0.56 -8.85
N ARG A 113 30.04 1.64 -8.07
CA ARG A 113 28.85 1.90 -7.27
C ARG A 113 27.63 2.23 -8.13
N ILE A 114 26.54 1.53 -7.82
CA ILE A 114 25.22 1.71 -8.40
C ILE A 114 24.29 2.17 -7.28
N PHE A 115 23.62 3.30 -7.49
CA PHE A 115 22.74 3.94 -6.52
C PHE A 115 21.28 3.82 -6.93
N TYR A 116 20.41 3.73 -5.93
CA TYR A 116 18.97 3.85 -6.03
C TYR A 116 18.53 5.28 -5.70
N ASN A 117 17.80 5.90 -6.61
CA ASN A 117 17.26 7.24 -6.45
C ASN A 117 15.95 7.19 -5.66
N ILE A 118 16.01 7.58 -4.39
CA ILE A 118 14.87 7.55 -3.46
C ILE A 118 13.96 8.75 -3.71
N ALA A 119 14.50 9.83 -4.29
CA ALA A 119 13.76 11.06 -4.51
C ALA A 119 12.68 10.95 -5.60
N VAL A 120 12.79 9.95 -6.47
CA VAL A 120 11.96 9.75 -7.66
C VAL A 120 11.00 8.57 -7.48
N PRO A 121 9.74 8.68 -7.91
CA PRO A 121 8.81 7.55 -7.87
C PRO A 121 9.29 6.41 -8.78
N SER A 122 9.40 5.21 -8.22
CA SER A 122 9.75 4.02 -8.99
C SER A 122 8.93 2.82 -8.54
N SER A 123 8.85 1.81 -9.42
CA SER A 123 8.24 0.52 -9.10
C SER A 123 9.28 -0.56 -9.35
N VAL A 124 9.47 -1.43 -8.37
CA VAL A 124 10.51 -2.47 -8.40
C VAL A 124 9.84 -3.83 -8.25
N PHE A 125 10.13 -4.73 -9.17
CA PHE A 125 9.72 -6.13 -9.11
C PHE A 125 10.96 -7.01 -8.90
N ILE A 126 11.00 -7.73 -7.78
CA ILE A 126 12.15 -8.57 -7.40
C ILE A 126 11.79 -10.04 -7.63
N CYS A 127 12.48 -10.69 -8.56
CA CYS A 127 12.32 -12.11 -8.86
C CYS A 127 13.69 -12.81 -8.89
N GLY A 128 13.70 -14.14 -8.77
CA GLY A 128 14.93 -14.92 -8.69
C GLY A 128 14.74 -16.26 -7.99
N SER A 129 15.70 -17.17 -8.17
CA SER A 129 15.71 -18.49 -7.54
C SER A 129 15.75 -18.39 -6.01
N GLN A 130 15.40 -19.48 -5.32
CA GLN A 130 15.55 -19.54 -3.87
C GLN A 130 17.01 -19.28 -3.49
N GLY A 131 17.24 -18.44 -2.47
CA GLY A 131 18.60 -18.09 -2.03
C GLY A 131 19.32 -17.05 -2.89
N SER A 132 18.71 -16.51 -3.95
CA SER A 132 19.34 -15.51 -4.83
C SER A 132 19.45 -14.09 -4.25
N GLY A 133 19.20 -13.90 -2.95
CA GLY A 133 19.30 -12.59 -2.30
C GLY A 133 18.11 -11.64 -2.50
N LYS A 134 16.94 -12.11 -2.96
CA LYS A 134 15.74 -11.24 -3.16
C LYS A 134 15.36 -10.41 -1.93
N SER A 135 15.29 -11.05 -0.77
CA SER A 135 14.94 -10.40 0.49
C SER A 135 16.04 -9.47 0.99
N HIS A 136 17.30 -9.78 0.68
CA HIS A 136 18.41 -8.87 0.90
C HIS A 136 18.27 -7.61 0.04
N SER A 137 18.01 -7.74 -1.27
CA SER A 137 17.75 -6.58 -2.14
C SER A 137 16.58 -5.73 -1.67
N LEU A 138 15.49 -6.35 -1.22
CA LEU A 138 14.36 -5.63 -0.62
C LEU A 138 14.79 -4.87 0.65
N SER A 139 15.58 -5.51 1.51
CA SER A 139 16.07 -4.89 2.75
C SER A 139 16.96 -3.68 2.43
N CYS A 140 17.88 -3.79 1.46
CA CYS A 140 18.70 -2.66 1.02
C CYS A 140 17.84 -1.49 0.51
N ILE A 141 16.78 -1.75 -0.24
CA ILE A 141 15.86 -0.70 -0.71
C ILE A 141 15.14 -0.04 0.48
N LEU A 142 14.65 -0.84 1.44
CA LEU A 142 13.97 -0.34 2.63
C LEU A 142 14.91 0.46 3.53
N GLU A 143 16.11 -0.04 3.81
CA GLU A 143 17.14 0.64 4.61
C GLU A 143 17.52 1.98 3.98
N ASN A 144 17.80 1.99 2.67
CA ASN A 144 18.10 3.22 1.95
C ASN A 144 16.98 4.25 2.04
N ALA A 145 15.71 3.83 2.08
CA ALA A 145 14.58 4.74 2.13
C ALA A 145 14.14 5.16 3.54
N LEU A 146 14.52 4.43 4.58
CA LEU A 146 13.94 4.58 5.93
C LEU A 146 14.97 4.93 7.01
N LEU A 147 16.26 4.61 6.78
CA LEU A 147 17.31 4.72 7.78
C LEU A 147 18.53 5.47 7.22
N PRO A 148 18.83 6.68 7.73
CA PRO A 148 20.07 7.36 7.42
C PRO A 148 21.27 6.48 7.80
N SER A 149 22.19 6.28 6.86
CA SER A 149 23.37 5.44 7.06
C SER A 149 24.54 5.90 6.19
N VAL A 150 25.71 5.30 6.38
CA VAL A 150 26.88 5.54 5.51
C VAL A 150 26.64 5.13 4.05
N ALA A 151 25.61 4.31 3.79
CA ALA A 151 25.26 3.86 2.46
C ALA A 151 24.36 4.84 1.70
N ASN A 152 23.85 5.91 2.33
CA ASN A 152 22.89 6.80 1.69
C ASN A 152 23.05 8.29 2.02
N VAL A 153 22.44 9.11 1.17
CA VAL A 153 22.11 10.51 1.42
C VAL A 153 20.59 10.54 1.60
N LEU A 154 20.13 10.63 2.85
CA LEU A 154 18.71 10.56 3.21
C LEU A 154 18.35 11.66 4.23
N PRO A 155 18.17 12.92 3.80
CA PRO A 155 17.75 14.02 4.69
C PRO A 155 16.32 13.83 5.22
N ASP A 156 15.41 13.28 4.40
CA ASP A 156 14.01 13.03 4.73
C ASP A 156 13.67 11.54 4.58
N PRO A 157 13.83 10.74 5.66
CA PRO A 157 13.41 9.35 5.69
C PRO A 157 11.92 9.15 5.38
N LEU A 158 11.61 8.15 4.56
CA LEU A 158 10.25 7.89 4.09
C LEU A 158 9.43 7.07 5.11
N THR A 159 8.16 6.82 4.78
CA THR A 159 7.30 5.84 5.47
C THR A 159 7.10 4.62 4.57
N GLY A 160 7.30 3.41 5.12
CA GLY A 160 7.08 2.16 4.41
C GLY A 160 5.72 1.54 4.69
N ILE A 161 5.08 0.98 3.67
CA ILE A 161 3.97 0.04 3.83
C ILE A 161 4.38 -1.27 3.16
N VAL A 162 4.34 -2.36 3.91
CA VAL A 162 4.71 -3.69 3.40
C VAL A 162 3.48 -4.60 3.52
N PHE A 163 3.10 -5.22 2.41
CA PHE A 163 2.10 -6.27 2.38
C PHE A 163 2.84 -7.59 2.15
N HIS A 164 2.79 -8.49 3.12
CA HIS A 164 3.38 -9.81 2.97
C HIS A 164 2.30 -10.85 3.14
N TYR A 165 2.35 -11.77 2.21
CA TYR A 165 1.46 -12.89 2.19
C TYR A 165 2.26 -14.05 2.73
N ASP A 166 1.95 -14.44 3.96
CA ASP A 166 2.39 -15.69 4.55
C ASP A 166 1.18 -16.62 4.69
N ALA A 167 1.24 -17.78 4.06
CA ALA A 167 0.22 -18.79 4.24
C ALA A 167 0.43 -19.38 5.63
N PHE A 168 -0.50 -19.14 6.55
CA PHE A 168 -0.44 -19.68 7.91
C PHE A 168 -0.06 -21.18 7.93
N ILE A 169 1.17 -21.52 8.36
CA ILE A 169 1.69 -22.90 8.24
C ILE A 169 1.43 -23.73 9.49
N SER A 170 1.45 -23.15 10.69
CA SER A 170 1.21 -23.88 11.96
C SER A 170 1.07 -22.94 13.15
N ASP A 171 0.45 -23.38 14.26
CA ASP A 171 0.35 -22.66 15.54
C ASP A 171 1.69 -22.60 16.33
N THR A 172 2.64 -23.44 15.96
CA THR A 172 3.90 -23.66 16.70
C THR A 172 5.15 -23.15 15.97
N GLY A 173 5.02 -22.79 14.70
CA GLY A 173 6.10 -22.33 13.84
C GLY A 173 5.76 -21.01 13.16
N GLY A 174 6.79 -20.39 12.58
CA GLY A 174 6.72 -19.11 11.88
C GLY A 174 7.94 -18.25 12.19
N SER A 175 8.35 -17.46 11.22
CA SER A 175 9.39 -16.43 11.37
C SER A 175 8.77 -15.05 11.15
N PRO A 176 9.30 -14.00 11.78
CA PRO A 176 8.95 -12.63 11.39
C PRO A 176 9.16 -12.42 9.89
N CYS A 177 8.37 -11.53 9.30
CA CYS A 177 8.62 -11.04 7.95
C CYS A 177 10.04 -10.48 7.88
N GLU A 178 10.79 -10.77 6.82
CA GLU A 178 12.17 -10.31 6.66
C GLU A 178 12.27 -8.78 6.75
N ALA A 179 11.29 -8.06 6.20
CA ALA A 179 11.20 -6.60 6.28
C ALA A 179 11.07 -6.08 7.73
N ALA A 180 10.62 -6.91 8.68
CA ALA A 180 10.51 -6.51 10.08
C ALA A 180 11.87 -6.45 10.79
N PHE A 181 12.91 -7.10 10.26
CA PHE A 181 14.25 -7.08 10.88
C PHE A 181 14.91 -5.71 10.84
N ILE A 182 14.45 -4.78 9.99
CA ILE A 182 14.88 -3.38 10.01
C ILE A 182 14.61 -2.69 11.36
N SER A 183 13.68 -3.23 12.17
CA SER A 183 13.41 -2.80 13.54
C SER A 183 14.61 -2.95 14.49
N SER A 184 15.65 -3.70 14.09
CA SER A 184 16.92 -3.80 14.81
C SER A 184 17.63 -2.45 14.97
N SER A 185 17.31 -1.48 14.10
CA SER A 185 17.75 -0.09 14.26
C SER A 185 16.87 0.66 15.27
N GLU A 186 17.49 1.41 16.18
CA GLU A 186 16.78 2.23 17.17
C GLU A 186 15.94 3.36 16.53
N ASN A 187 16.28 3.73 15.29
CA ASN A 187 15.62 4.83 14.57
C ASN A 187 14.43 4.37 13.72
N VAL A 188 14.11 3.06 13.70
CA VAL A 188 13.02 2.52 12.89
C VAL A 188 12.00 1.81 13.78
N PHE A 189 10.74 2.23 13.64
CA PHE A 189 9.63 1.62 14.36
C PHE A 189 8.76 0.80 13.40
N VAL A 190 8.49 -0.45 13.77
CA VAL A 190 7.68 -1.36 12.97
C VAL A 190 6.36 -1.63 13.66
N ARG A 191 5.26 -1.39 12.96
CA ARG A 191 3.91 -1.75 13.41
C ARG A 191 3.35 -2.87 12.54
N VAL A 192 3.04 -3.99 13.17
CA VAL A 192 2.50 -5.19 12.53
C VAL A 192 1.01 -5.24 12.78
N LEU A 193 0.23 -5.20 11.70
CA LEU A 193 -1.22 -5.40 11.73
C LEU A 193 -1.53 -6.84 11.32
N CYS A 194 -2.20 -7.60 12.17
CA CYS A 194 -2.59 -8.97 11.87
C CYS A 194 -4.09 -9.20 12.05
N ALA A 195 -4.60 -10.30 11.50
CA ALA A 195 -5.97 -10.70 11.74
C ALA A 195 -6.22 -10.89 13.26
N PRO A 196 -7.39 -10.50 13.78
CA PRO A 196 -7.71 -10.70 15.19
C PRO A 196 -7.62 -12.16 15.65
N THR A 197 -7.82 -13.11 14.74
CA THR A 197 -7.78 -14.55 15.01
C THR A 197 -6.36 -15.09 15.27
N SER A 198 -5.30 -14.39 14.85
CA SER A 198 -3.90 -14.85 14.98
C SER A 198 -3.03 -13.98 15.90
N ILE A 199 -3.61 -12.97 16.56
CA ILE A 199 -2.87 -11.95 17.34
C ILE A 199 -1.90 -12.51 18.39
N ALA A 200 -2.31 -13.54 19.13
CA ALA A 200 -1.51 -14.14 20.19
C ALA A 200 -0.23 -14.78 19.62
N GLN A 201 -0.35 -15.44 18.48
CA GLN A 201 0.77 -16.10 17.82
C GLN A 201 1.70 -15.10 17.15
N ILE A 202 1.16 -14.10 16.43
CA ILE A 202 1.99 -13.06 15.79
C ILE A 202 2.79 -12.31 16.87
N ARG A 203 2.19 -12.02 18.04
CA ARG A 203 2.94 -11.46 19.18
C ARG A 203 4.10 -12.35 19.64
N ARG A 204 3.89 -13.67 19.68
CA ARG A 204 4.95 -14.62 20.03
C ARG A 204 6.07 -14.61 18.98
N ILE A 205 5.72 -14.69 17.69
CA ILE A 205 6.67 -14.74 16.56
C ILE A 205 7.57 -13.50 16.55
N TYR A 206 6.99 -12.31 16.78
CA TYR A 206 7.71 -11.04 16.72
C TYR A 206 8.29 -10.58 18.06
N SER A 207 8.01 -11.29 19.17
CA SER A 207 8.51 -10.93 20.51
C SER A 207 10.04 -10.77 20.62
N PRO A 208 10.88 -11.46 19.83
CA PRO A 208 12.32 -11.24 19.88
C PRO A 208 12.80 -9.94 19.23
N LEU A 209 11.97 -9.28 18.41
CA LEU A 209 12.37 -8.09 17.67
C LEU A 209 12.18 -6.81 18.52
N PRO A 210 13.19 -5.93 18.62
CA PRO A 210 13.04 -4.63 19.27
C PRO A 210 12.15 -3.71 18.44
N ASN A 211 11.59 -2.64 19.03
CA ASN A 211 10.85 -1.60 18.31
C ASN A 211 9.67 -2.09 17.44
N VAL A 212 9.13 -3.28 17.73
CA VAL A 212 7.94 -3.84 17.07
C VAL A 212 6.71 -3.70 17.95
N VAL A 213 5.63 -3.13 17.38
CA VAL A 213 4.30 -3.09 18.01
C VAL A 213 3.34 -3.92 17.18
N ILE A 214 2.61 -4.83 17.85
CA ILE A 214 1.66 -5.75 17.21
C ILE A 214 0.23 -5.33 17.58
N GLU A 215 -0.58 -5.05 16.56
CA GLU A 215 -1.97 -4.66 16.71
C GLU A 215 -2.90 -5.52 15.85
N GLU A 216 -4.12 -5.69 16.33
CA GLU A 216 -5.19 -6.31 15.55
C GLU A 216 -5.63 -5.36 14.44
N LEU A 217 -5.85 -5.90 13.25
CA LEU A 217 -6.50 -5.21 12.15
C LEU A 217 -8.01 -5.09 12.43
N ARG A 218 -8.42 -3.89 12.81
CA ARG A 218 -9.75 -3.43 13.19
C ARG A 218 -10.16 -2.22 12.34
N ILE A 219 -11.16 -2.43 11.50
CA ILE A 219 -11.71 -1.44 10.58
C ILE A 219 -12.69 -0.53 11.34
N ASN A 220 -12.58 0.79 11.12
CA ASN A 220 -13.54 1.76 11.63
C ASN A 220 -14.80 1.77 10.76
N GLU A 221 -15.95 2.11 11.35
CA GLU A 221 -17.19 2.20 10.58
C GLU A 221 -17.13 3.30 9.52
N SER A 222 -16.38 4.39 9.77
CA SER A 222 -16.15 5.47 8.81
C SER A 222 -15.45 5.00 7.53
N ASP A 223 -14.69 3.90 7.61
CA ASP A 223 -14.00 3.30 6.47
C ASP A 223 -14.87 2.27 5.73
N LEU A 224 -16.07 1.97 6.22
CA LEU A 224 -16.98 1.05 5.55
C LEU A 224 -17.71 1.76 4.41
N ASN A 225 -17.78 1.07 3.29
CA ASN A 225 -18.64 1.41 2.15
C ASN A 225 -19.29 0.12 1.65
N THR A 226 -20.24 0.23 0.71
CA THR A 226 -20.99 -0.91 0.19
C THR A 226 -20.08 -2.05 -0.27
N ARG A 227 -19.03 -1.74 -1.02
CA ARG A 227 -18.08 -2.75 -1.52
C ARG A 227 -17.30 -3.41 -0.39
N ARG A 228 -16.70 -2.61 0.51
CA ARG A 228 -15.93 -3.13 1.66
C ARG A 228 -16.79 -3.99 2.59
N MET A 229 -18.06 -3.62 2.78
CA MET A 229 -18.98 -4.44 3.56
C MET A 229 -19.27 -5.79 2.88
N LEU A 230 -19.55 -5.79 1.58
CA LEU A 230 -19.79 -7.03 0.83
C LEU A 230 -18.54 -7.92 0.79
N ASP A 231 -17.36 -7.33 0.57
CA ASP A 231 -16.07 -8.04 0.55
C ASP A 231 -15.78 -8.68 1.92
N LEU A 232 -15.97 -7.94 3.02
CA LEU A 232 -15.80 -8.47 4.39
C LEU A 232 -16.83 -9.53 4.77
N MET A 233 -18.01 -9.50 4.14
CA MET A 233 -19.04 -10.55 4.27
C MET A 233 -18.78 -11.76 3.35
N ALA A 234 -17.68 -11.76 2.57
CA ALA A 234 -17.37 -12.74 1.54
C ALA A 234 -18.53 -12.93 0.54
N VAL A 235 -19.08 -11.82 0.05
CA VAL A 235 -20.16 -11.78 -0.93
C VAL A 235 -19.62 -11.28 -2.26
N ASN A 236 -19.81 -12.05 -3.33
CA ASN A 236 -19.67 -11.55 -4.68
C ASN A 236 -21.03 -11.00 -5.17
N PRO A 237 -21.20 -9.67 -5.29
CA PRO A 237 -22.48 -9.09 -5.72
C PRO A 237 -22.85 -9.44 -7.16
N ASN A 238 -21.88 -9.85 -7.98
CA ASN A 238 -22.09 -10.22 -9.39
C ASN A 238 -22.19 -11.74 -9.60
N GLY A 239 -22.27 -12.53 -8.52
CA GLY A 239 -22.40 -13.98 -8.61
C GLY A 239 -23.81 -14.42 -8.98
N GLU A 240 -23.91 -15.53 -9.72
CA GLU A 240 -25.19 -16.19 -9.97
C GLU A 240 -25.78 -16.73 -8.65
N GLY A 241 -27.08 -16.56 -8.44
CA GLY A 241 -27.78 -17.11 -7.27
C GLY A 241 -27.62 -16.31 -5.98
N LEU A 242 -27.53 -14.97 -6.05
CA LEU A 242 -27.45 -14.13 -4.85
C LEU A 242 -28.68 -14.32 -3.94
N PRO A 243 -28.51 -14.68 -2.65
CA PRO A 243 -29.63 -14.81 -1.73
C PRO A 243 -30.47 -13.53 -1.59
N LEU A 244 -31.79 -13.69 -1.48
CA LEU A 244 -32.75 -12.58 -1.37
C LEU A 244 -32.44 -11.57 -0.25
N TYR A 245 -31.92 -12.02 0.89
CA TYR A 245 -31.54 -11.12 1.98
C TYR A 245 -30.42 -10.15 1.58
N LEU A 246 -29.52 -10.54 0.66
CA LEU A 246 -28.47 -9.64 0.18
C LEU A 246 -29.01 -8.53 -0.71
N HIS A 247 -30.11 -8.77 -1.44
CA HIS A 247 -30.80 -7.68 -2.15
C HIS A 247 -31.36 -6.64 -1.18
N VAL A 248 -31.90 -7.07 -0.03
CA VAL A 248 -32.36 -6.19 1.03
C VAL A 248 -31.18 -5.40 1.63
N ILE A 249 -30.08 -6.08 1.97
CA ILE A 249 -28.86 -5.41 2.47
C ILE A 249 -28.33 -4.38 1.47
N MET A 250 -28.22 -4.72 0.18
CA MET A 250 -27.74 -3.78 -0.83
C MET A 250 -28.65 -2.56 -0.99
N ARG A 251 -29.98 -2.74 -0.85
CA ARG A 251 -30.94 -1.62 -0.83
C ARG A 251 -30.67 -0.69 0.36
N ILE A 252 -30.59 -1.25 1.57
CA ILE A 252 -30.30 -0.47 2.78
C ILE A 252 -28.97 0.30 2.65
N LEU A 253 -27.92 -0.37 2.15
CA LEU A 253 -26.61 0.27 1.95
C LEU A 253 -26.67 1.40 0.93
N ARG A 254 -27.51 1.28 -0.11
CA ARG A 254 -27.75 2.34 -1.08
C ARG A 254 -28.48 3.53 -0.44
N ASP A 255 -29.51 3.28 0.37
CA ASP A 255 -30.28 4.32 1.06
C ASP A 255 -29.40 5.10 2.04
N LEU A 256 -28.56 4.41 2.81
CA LEU A 256 -27.56 5.02 3.68
C LEU A 256 -26.55 5.86 2.89
N ARG A 257 -26.11 5.38 1.72
CA ARG A 257 -25.18 6.14 0.87
C ARG A 257 -25.82 7.44 0.36
N ILE A 258 -27.10 7.42 -0.02
CA ILE A 258 -27.84 8.62 -0.42
C ILE A 258 -27.94 9.60 0.75
N HIS A 259 -28.21 9.11 1.97
CA HIS A 259 -28.25 9.96 3.17
C HIS A 259 -26.90 10.61 3.47
N GLN A 260 -25.79 9.86 3.35
CA GLN A 260 -24.43 10.40 3.53
C GLN A 260 -24.12 11.52 2.54
N GLN A 261 -24.49 11.36 1.27
CA GLN A 261 -24.25 12.38 0.25
C GLN A 261 -25.00 13.69 0.55
N LYS A 262 -26.20 13.59 1.12
CA LYS A 262 -27.01 14.76 1.50
C LYS A 262 -26.49 15.47 2.74
N THR A 263 -25.99 14.71 3.71
CA THR A 263 -25.64 15.24 5.05
C THR A 263 -24.15 15.48 5.26
N GLY A 264 -23.29 14.92 4.41
CA GLY A 264 -21.84 14.89 4.60
C GLY A 264 -21.38 13.96 5.75
N ALA A 265 -22.29 13.18 6.35
CA ALA A 265 -21.97 12.30 7.45
C ALA A 265 -21.22 11.03 7.00
N THR A 266 -20.47 10.42 7.92
CA THR A 266 -19.81 9.12 7.70
C THR A 266 -20.79 7.95 7.82
N PHE A 267 -20.36 6.76 7.42
CA PHE A 267 -21.14 5.55 7.64
C PHE A 267 -21.31 5.23 9.12
N ASN A 268 -22.54 4.88 9.51
CA ASN A 268 -22.93 4.50 10.85
C ASN A 268 -23.44 3.06 10.81
N TYR A 269 -22.69 2.15 11.43
CA TYR A 269 -23.02 0.72 11.39
C TYR A 269 -24.19 0.36 12.30
N GLY A 270 -24.41 1.11 13.38
CA GLY A 270 -25.58 0.95 14.24
C GLY A 270 -26.88 1.26 13.51
N GLU A 271 -26.90 2.33 12.72
CA GLU A 271 -28.04 2.71 11.88
C GLU A 271 -28.33 1.66 10.82
N PHE A 272 -27.29 1.14 10.16
CA PHE A 272 -27.42 0.02 9.25
C PHE A 272 -28.11 -1.17 9.90
N LYS A 273 -27.67 -1.59 11.10
CA LYS A 273 -28.29 -2.72 11.78
C LYS A 273 -29.72 -2.44 12.22
N ARG A 274 -30.05 -1.20 12.62
CA ARG A 274 -31.42 -0.79 12.92
C ARG A 274 -32.33 -0.91 11.69
N MET A 275 -31.85 -0.46 10.52
CA MET A 275 -32.60 -0.60 9.27
C MET A 275 -32.78 -2.06 8.87
N VAL A 276 -31.77 -2.91 9.08
CA VAL A 276 -31.88 -4.36 8.83
C VAL A 276 -32.92 -5.03 9.73
N ASP A 277 -32.94 -4.65 11.02
CA ASP A 277 -33.87 -5.18 12.03
C ASP A 277 -35.33 -4.76 11.75
N ALA A 278 -35.53 -3.63 11.07
CA ALA A 278 -36.84 -3.16 10.64
C ALA A 278 -37.39 -3.92 9.42
N GLU A 279 -36.59 -4.73 8.73
CA GLU A 279 -37.02 -5.52 7.58
C GLU A 279 -37.60 -6.87 8.02
N ALA A 280 -38.69 -7.29 7.38
CA ALA A 280 -39.36 -8.56 7.63
C ALA A 280 -38.61 -9.75 7.00
N LEU A 281 -37.36 -9.97 7.40
CA LEU A 281 -36.55 -11.11 6.97
C LEU A 281 -37.06 -12.41 7.62
N LYS A 282 -37.20 -13.48 6.84
CA LYS A 282 -37.61 -14.79 7.35
C LYS A 282 -36.47 -15.44 8.15
N GLU A 283 -36.77 -16.36 9.07
CA GLU A 283 -35.75 -17.07 9.86
C GLU A 283 -34.66 -17.74 8.99
N GLY A 284 -35.05 -18.36 7.87
CA GLY A 284 -34.12 -18.97 6.91
C GLY A 284 -33.20 -17.98 6.19
N GLN A 285 -33.47 -16.68 6.28
CA GLN A 285 -32.64 -15.59 5.74
C GLN A 285 -31.77 -14.93 6.82
N LEU A 286 -32.26 -14.90 8.05
CA LEU A 286 -31.56 -14.29 9.18
C LEU A 286 -30.28 -15.06 9.55
N ALA A 287 -30.33 -16.39 9.64
CA ALA A 287 -29.16 -17.17 10.06
C ALA A 287 -27.94 -17.00 9.13
N PRO A 288 -28.06 -17.10 7.79
CA PRO A 288 -26.95 -16.83 6.88
C PRO A 288 -26.46 -15.37 6.92
N LEU A 289 -27.38 -14.41 7.07
CA LEU A 289 -27.01 -13.01 7.22
C LEU A 289 -26.19 -12.77 8.50
N GLN A 290 -26.61 -13.37 9.62
CA GLN A 290 -25.91 -13.27 10.90
C GLN A 290 -24.49 -13.83 10.80
N GLN A 291 -24.28 -14.97 10.14
CA GLN A 291 -22.93 -15.52 9.94
C GLN A 291 -22.03 -14.55 9.18
N ARG A 292 -22.55 -13.93 8.12
CA ARG A 292 -21.79 -12.94 7.33
C ARG A 292 -21.49 -11.67 8.11
N LEU A 293 -22.48 -11.15 8.86
CA LEU A 293 -22.28 -10.00 9.73
C LEU A 293 -21.27 -10.30 10.84
N ALA A 294 -21.29 -11.51 11.42
CA ALA A 294 -20.30 -11.93 12.41
C ALA A 294 -18.88 -11.96 11.83
N THR A 295 -18.70 -12.44 10.59
CA THR A 295 -17.41 -12.38 9.89
C THR A 295 -16.95 -10.94 9.70
N LEU A 296 -17.83 -10.05 9.24
CA LEU A 296 -17.51 -8.62 9.08
C LEU A 296 -17.18 -7.96 10.42
N GLU A 297 -17.99 -8.19 11.45
CA GLU A 297 -17.82 -7.64 12.81
C GLU A 297 -16.55 -8.15 13.48
N SER A 298 -16.09 -9.35 13.13
CA SER A 298 -14.82 -9.89 13.62
C SER A 298 -13.62 -9.02 13.23
N PHE A 299 -13.70 -8.26 12.14
CA PHE A 299 -12.69 -7.30 11.70
C PHE A 299 -13.05 -5.84 12.02
N MET A 300 -14.20 -5.56 12.63
CA MET A 300 -14.57 -4.20 13.03
C MET A 300 -14.05 -3.83 14.41
N ASN A 301 -13.98 -2.53 14.68
CA ASN A 301 -13.89 -2.03 16.05
C ASN A 301 -15.08 -2.53 16.88
N GLN A 302 -14.78 -3.16 18.02
CA GLN A 302 -15.79 -3.81 18.86
C GLN A 302 -16.86 -2.86 19.42
N ARG A 303 -16.55 -1.55 19.58
CA ARG A 303 -17.54 -0.55 20.00
C ARG A 303 -18.56 -0.27 18.90
N HIS A 304 -18.09 -0.09 17.67
CA HIS A 304 -18.97 0.13 16.52
C HIS A 304 -19.78 -1.13 16.20
N ALA A 305 -19.13 -2.30 16.25
CA ALA A 305 -19.79 -3.59 16.04
C ALA A 305 -20.89 -3.85 17.08
N SER A 306 -20.75 -3.39 18.33
CA SER A 306 -21.77 -3.60 19.39
C SER A 306 -22.76 -2.44 19.56
N SER A 307 -22.72 -1.42 18.70
CA SER A 307 -23.55 -0.21 18.80
C SER A 307 -25.06 -0.46 18.71
N TYR A 308 -25.47 -1.55 18.05
CA TYR A 308 -26.86 -2.01 17.95
C TYR A 308 -26.91 -3.54 18.00
N LYS A 309 -27.92 -4.13 18.64
CA LYS A 309 -28.14 -5.59 18.68
C LYS A 309 -29.46 -5.90 17.98
N LEU A 310 -29.44 -6.80 16.98
CA LEU A 310 -30.67 -7.26 16.33
C LEU A 310 -31.57 -8.00 17.33
N SER A 311 -32.89 -7.85 17.19
CA SER A 311 -33.88 -8.22 18.20
C SER A 311 -34.03 -9.72 18.46
N ASP A 312 -33.67 -10.59 17.51
CA ASP A 312 -33.86 -12.05 17.62
C ASP A 312 -32.68 -12.81 18.29
N ILE A 313 -31.80 -12.07 18.97
CA ILE A 313 -30.56 -12.62 19.53
C ILE A 313 -30.77 -13.11 20.97
N LYS A 314 -31.03 -14.42 21.15
CA LYS A 314 -30.69 -15.15 22.39
C LYS A 314 -29.23 -15.64 22.31
N VAL A 315 -28.25 -14.75 22.45
CA VAL A 315 -26.85 -15.17 22.57
C VAL A 315 -26.52 -15.44 24.03
N ASN A 316 -26.24 -16.73 24.32
CA ASN A 316 -25.58 -17.16 25.54
C ASN A 316 -24.15 -16.59 25.59
N LYS A 317 -23.80 -16.05 26.77
CA LYS A 317 -22.48 -15.54 27.21
C LYS A 317 -21.90 -14.36 26.43
N ALA A 318 -22.11 -13.18 27.00
CA ALA A 318 -21.26 -12.02 26.80
C ALA A 318 -19.80 -12.34 27.18
N ILE A 319 -18.86 -12.17 26.24
CA ILE A 319 -17.45 -12.04 26.57
C ILE A 319 -17.27 -10.66 27.22
N PRO A 320 -16.66 -10.54 28.41
CA PRO A 320 -16.55 -9.28 29.12
C PRO A 320 -15.75 -8.28 28.29
N SER A 321 -16.36 -7.12 28.00
CA SER A 321 -15.72 -6.01 27.31
C SER A 321 -14.67 -5.37 28.25
N LYS A 322 -13.42 -5.85 28.17
CA LYS A 322 -12.30 -5.01 28.62
C LYS A 322 -12.34 -3.73 27.80
N LYS A 323 -12.28 -2.57 28.47
CA LYS A 323 -12.21 -1.23 27.88
C LYS A 323 -11.07 -1.17 26.85
N SER A 324 -11.33 -1.55 25.59
CA SER A 324 -10.34 -1.41 24.51
C SER A 324 -10.27 0.06 24.13
N LYS A 325 -9.05 0.56 23.89
CA LYS A 325 -8.79 1.95 23.49
C LYS A 325 -9.55 2.27 22.20
N ALA A 326 -10.10 3.47 22.16
CA ALA A 326 -11.31 3.87 21.45
C ALA A 326 -11.18 4.15 19.94
N ALA A 327 -10.23 3.55 19.22
CA ALA A 327 -10.07 3.83 17.80
C ALA A 327 -9.71 2.55 17.06
N GLY A 328 -10.38 2.25 15.94
CA GLY A 328 -9.84 1.28 14.96
C GLY A 328 -8.48 1.77 14.45
N ASN A 329 -7.79 0.97 13.65
CA ASN A 329 -6.41 1.32 13.28
C ASN A 329 -6.40 2.64 12.47
N ILE A 330 -5.90 3.71 13.08
CA ILE A 330 -5.66 4.98 12.38
C ILE A 330 -4.27 4.86 11.74
N TRP A 331 -4.20 5.16 10.44
CA TRP A 331 -2.95 5.31 9.72
C TRP A 331 -2.60 6.79 9.62
N LYS A 332 -1.45 7.18 10.19
CA LYS A 332 -0.83 8.49 9.97
C LYS A 332 0.62 8.24 9.60
N PRO A 333 1.07 8.62 8.40
CA PRO A 333 2.45 8.41 7.99
C PRO A 333 3.39 9.18 8.93
N LYS A 334 4.51 8.54 9.25
CA LYS A 334 5.60 9.10 10.06
C LYS A 334 6.92 8.71 9.42
N ALA A 335 7.89 9.61 9.41
CA ALA A 335 9.24 9.29 8.96
C ALA A 335 9.77 8.07 9.74
N SER A 336 10.49 7.18 9.04
CA SER A 336 11.10 5.97 9.60
C SER A 336 10.12 5.01 10.30
N TYR A 337 8.86 5.01 9.86
CA TYR A 337 7.86 4.03 10.26
C TYR A 337 7.60 3.03 9.14
N ILE A 338 7.50 1.76 9.50
CA ILE A 338 6.89 0.75 8.63
C ILE A 338 5.58 0.30 9.24
N SER A 339 4.55 0.17 8.42
CA SER A 339 3.43 -0.69 8.79
C SER A 339 3.18 -1.80 7.81
N TYR A 340 2.78 -2.90 8.42
CA TYR A 340 2.78 -4.19 7.78
C TYR A 340 1.42 -4.85 7.90
N LYS A 341 0.97 -5.53 6.85
CA LYS A 341 -0.23 -6.40 6.82
C LYS A 341 0.11 -7.73 6.17
#